data_AF-A0A0F9Q7F6-F1
#
_entry.id   AF-A0A0F9Q7F6-F1
#
_cell.length_a   1.000
_cell.length_b   1.000
_cell.length_c   1.000
_cell.angle_alpha   90.00
_cell.angle_beta   90.00
_cell.angle_gamma   90.00
#
_symmetry.space_group_name_H-M   'P 1'
#
loop_
_entity.id
_entity.type
_entity.pdbx_description
1 polymer ?
#
loop_
_entity_poly.entity_id
_entity_poly.type
_entity_poly.pdbx_seq_one_letter_code
_entity_poly.pdbx_strand_id
1 'polypeptide(L)'
;MSEPDLGPTTFEEALRRIYAEKLAIMQKRQRKYGPGNIDGTGLLGCATRIRDKWERFWRFALAIDTTDYDDEGIEDTLIDMSNHSDIALMLRRGWWGLPMEEVPVIMDGPYDTREPERKCCSNPKTTDPSCCGDVRERDLR
;
A
#
# COMPACT_ATOMS: atom_id res chain seq x y z
N MET A 1 -30.46 -5.45 0.51
CA MET A 1 -29.98 -6.63 1.25
C MET A 1 -28.99 -7.31 0.34
N SER A 2 -27.69 -7.24 0.65
CA SER A 2 -26.65 -7.96 -0.09
C SER A 2 -26.86 -9.46 0.09
N GLU A 3 -26.65 -10.23 -0.98
CA GLU A 3 -26.70 -11.71 -0.91
C GLU A 3 -25.70 -12.25 0.14
N PRO A 4 -26.00 -13.40 0.79
CA PRO A 4 -25.08 -14.02 1.73
C PRO A 4 -23.82 -14.52 1.01
N ASP A 5 -22.63 -14.20 1.54
CA ASP A 5 -21.38 -14.77 1.04
C ASP A 5 -21.30 -16.26 1.44
N LEU A 6 -21.49 -17.14 0.46
CA LEU A 6 -21.47 -18.59 0.65
C LEU A 6 -20.05 -19.18 0.73
N GLY A 7 -19.01 -18.33 0.69
CA GLY A 7 -17.61 -18.77 0.65
C GLY A 7 -17.23 -19.38 -0.71
N PRO A 8 -15.95 -19.76 -0.89
CA PRO A 8 -15.48 -20.38 -2.13
C PRO A 8 -15.96 -21.83 -2.26
N THR A 9 -16.33 -22.24 -3.48
CA THR A 9 -16.81 -23.60 -3.80
C THR A 9 -15.73 -24.49 -4.41
N THR A 10 -14.65 -23.91 -4.93
CA THR A 10 -13.50 -24.65 -5.46
C THR A 10 -12.19 -24.14 -4.87
N PHE A 11 -11.14 -24.96 -4.98
CA PHE A 11 -9.78 -24.60 -4.57
C PHE A 11 -9.27 -23.35 -5.30
N GLU A 12 -9.48 -23.27 -6.61
CA GLU A 12 -9.08 -22.12 -7.43
C GLU A 12 -9.87 -20.87 -7.08
N GLU A 13 -11.15 -21.02 -6.71
CA GLU A 13 -11.94 -19.90 -6.21
C GLU A 13 -11.38 -19.38 -4.88
N ALA A 14 -11.05 -20.28 -3.94
CA ALA A 14 -10.44 -19.89 -2.67
C ALA A 14 -9.11 -19.16 -2.89
N LEU A 15 -8.22 -19.70 -3.72
CA LEU A 15 -6.93 -19.06 -4.04
C LEU A 15 -7.13 -17.69 -4.69
N ARG A 16 -8.05 -17.55 -5.65
CA ARG A 16 -8.33 -16.27 -6.31
C ARG A 16 -8.80 -15.22 -5.31
N ARG A 17 -9.69 -15.58 -4.37
CA ARG A 17 -10.16 -14.67 -3.32
C ARG A 17 -8.99 -14.19 -2.44
N ILE A 18 -8.14 -15.12 -1.98
CA ILE A 18 -6.94 -14.79 -1.18
C ILE A 18 -5.97 -13.90 -1.96
N TYR A 19 -5.71 -14.21 -3.24
CA TYR A 19 -4.79 -13.41 -4.06
C TYR A 19 -5.33 -11.99 -4.33
N ALA A 20 -6.64 -11.86 -4.53
CA ALA A 20 -7.28 -10.56 -4.69
C ALA A 20 -7.16 -9.71 -3.41
N GLU A 21 -7.39 -10.32 -2.24
CA GLU A 21 -7.23 -9.66 -0.94
C GLU A 21 -5.77 -9.22 -0.70
N LYS A 22 -4.82 -10.14 -0.88
CA LYS A 22 -3.38 -9.84 -0.78
C LYS A 22 -3.00 -8.65 -1.66
N LEU A 23 -3.46 -8.65 -2.91
CA LEU A 23 -3.20 -7.58 -3.87
C LEU A 23 -3.78 -6.24 -3.39
N ALA A 24 -5.03 -6.23 -2.91
CA ALA A 24 -5.66 -5.02 -2.39
C ALA A 24 -4.87 -4.43 -1.21
N ILE A 25 -4.43 -5.28 -0.27
CA ILE A 25 -3.61 -4.87 0.88
C ILE A 25 -2.24 -4.35 0.41
N MET A 26 -1.58 -5.04 -0.51
CA MET A 26 -0.30 -4.62 -1.08
C MET A 26 -0.41 -3.23 -1.73
N GLN A 27 -1.43 -3.02 -2.56
CA GLN A 27 -1.68 -1.73 -3.21
C GLN A 27 -1.93 -0.62 -2.19
N LYS A 28 -2.74 -0.88 -1.16
CA LYS A 28 -3.00 0.09 -0.07
C LYS A 28 -1.70 0.49 0.63
N ARG A 29 -0.81 -0.47 0.89
CA ARG A 29 0.49 -0.22 1.52
C ARG A 29 1.44 0.54 0.61
N GLN A 30 1.49 0.18 -0.68
CA GLN A 30 2.32 0.88 -1.66
C GLN A 30 1.89 2.34 -1.80
N ARG A 31 0.58 2.62 -1.80
CA ARG A 31 0.07 4.01 -1.78
C ARG A 31 0.44 4.76 -0.50
N LYS A 32 0.47 4.08 0.65
CA LYS A 32 0.78 4.69 1.96
C LYS A 32 2.27 4.99 2.14
N TYR A 33 3.15 4.06 1.80
CA TYR A 33 4.58 4.16 2.11
C TYR A 33 5.44 4.52 0.89
N GLY A 34 4.91 4.38 -0.32
CA GLY A 34 5.65 4.61 -1.56
C GLY A 34 6.72 3.55 -1.86
N PRO A 35 7.33 3.62 -3.06
CA PRO A 35 8.34 2.66 -3.49
C PRO A 35 9.63 2.70 -2.67
N GLY A 36 9.96 3.85 -2.06
CA GLY A 36 11.18 4.02 -1.26
C GLY A 36 11.22 3.21 0.05
N ASN A 37 10.11 2.62 0.48
CA ASN A 37 9.99 1.92 1.77
C ASN A 37 10.97 0.74 1.93
N ILE A 38 11.38 0.12 0.82
CA ILE A 38 12.25 -1.06 0.83
C ILE A 38 13.68 -0.74 0.38
N ASP A 39 13.90 0.39 -0.29
CA ASP A 39 15.17 0.70 -0.99
C ASP A 39 16.39 0.71 -0.06
N GLY A 40 16.23 1.14 1.19
CA GLY A 40 17.33 1.19 2.17
C GLY A 40 17.79 -0.18 2.70
N THR A 41 16.96 -1.22 2.58
CA THR A 41 17.24 -2.55 3.16
C THR A 41 17.17 -3.69 2.15
N GLY A 42 16.50 -3.48 1.01
CA GLY A 42 16.35 -4.45 -0.07
C GLY A 42 15.89 -5.83 0.43
N LEU A 43 16.52 -6.88 -0.09
CA LEU A 43 16.20 -8.27 0.25
C LEU A 43 16.38 -8.59 1.73
N LEU A 44 17.37 -7.98 2.40
CA LEU A 44 17.59 -8.19 3.83
C LEU A 44 16.40 -7.65 4.66
N GLY A 45 15.85 -6.51 4.24
CA GLY A 45 14.66 -5.94 4.84
C GLY A 45 13.42 -6.82 4.67
N CYS A 46 13.26 -7.45 3.50
CA CYS A 46 12.19 -8.42 3.27
C CYS A 46 12.39 -9.65 4.16
N ALA A 47 13.59 -10.24 4.18
CA ALA A 47 13.90 -11.43 4.96
C ALA A 47 13.68 -11.23 6.46
N THR A 48 14.08 -10.07 6.99
CA THR A 48 13.89 -9.73 8.41
C THR A 48 12.40 -9.67 8.76
N ARG A 49 11.59 -8.96 7.96
CA ARG A 49 10.14 -8.86 8.20
C ARG A 49 9.42 -10.20 8.04
N ILE A 50 9.84 -11.02 7.07
CA ILE A 50 9.33 -12.39 6.91
C ILE A 50 9.63 -13.21 8.16
N ARG A 51 10.87 -13.12 8.69
CA ARG A 51 11.26 -13.84 9.90
C ARG A 51 10.41 -13.45 11.10
N ASP A 52 10.18 -12.15 11.32
CA ASP A 52 9.35 -11.68 12.45
C ASP A 52 7.92 -12.26 12.38
N LYS A 53 7.32 -12.25 11.19
CA LYS A 53 5.99 -12.80 10.95
C LYS A 53 5.97 -14.34 11.04
N TRP A 54 7.03 -15.00 10.57
CA TRP A 54 7.21 -16.45 10.72
C TRP A 54 7.29 -16.86 12.19
N GLU A 55 8.07 -16.16 13.01
CA GLU A 55 8.20 -16.46 14.44
C GLU A 55 6.84 -16.34 15.15
N ARG A 56 6.03 -15.35 14.78
CA ARG A 56 4.66 -15.21 15.27
C ARG A 56 3.77 -16.38 14.85
N PHE A 57 3.74 -16.70 13.55
CA PHE A 57 2.96 -17.83 13.04
C PHE A 57 3.38 -19.15 13.68
N TRP A 58 4.68 -19.38 13.85
CA TRP A 58 5.23 -20.58 14.47
C TRP A 58 4.75 -20.77 15.92
N ARG A 59 4.76 -19.70 16.72
CA ARG A 59 4.27 -19.72 18.11
C ARG A 59 2.77 -20.00 18.20
N PHE A 60 2.00 -19.40 17.29
CA PHE A 60 0.57 -19.66 17.15
C PHE A 60 0.30 -21.13 16.79
N ALA A 61 1.01 -21.66 15.78
CA ALA A 61 0.87 -23.04 15.33
C ALA A 61 1.25 -24.07 16.41
N LEU A 62 2.20 -23.74 17.29
CA LEU A 62 2.55 -24.56 18.45
C LEU A 62 1.62 -24.38 19.66
N ALA A 63 0.57 -23.56 19.54
CA ALA A 63 -0.33 -23.18 20.64
C ALA A 63 0.41 -22.62 21.87
N ILE A 64 1.60 -22.05 21.66
CA ILE A 64 2.38 -21.37 22.72
C ILE A 64 1.77 -20.00 23.01
N ASP A 65 1.29 -19.32 21.97
CA ASP A 65 0.60 -18.04 22.05
C ASP A 65 -0.47 -17.98 20.96
N THR A 66 -1.73 -18.13 21.36
CA THR A 66 -2.89 -18.11 20.46
C THR A 66 -3.61 -16.77 20.50
N THR A 67 -2.95 -15.72 20.99
CA THR A 67 -3.54 -14.38 21.05
C THR A 67 -3.75 -13.86 19.63
N ASP A 68 -5.02 -13.64 19.28
CA ASP A 68 -5.41 -13.04 18.02
C ASP A 68 -5.81 -11.59 18.30
N TYR A 69 -5.14 -10.65 17.65
CA TYR A 69 -5.38 -9.22 17.85
C TYR A 69 -6.23 -8.71 16.68
N ASP A 70 -7.23 -7.89 16.97
CA ASP A 70 -8.19 -7.40 15.96
C ASP A 70 -7.51 -6.66 14.79
N ASP A 71 -6.41 -5.94 15.05
CA ASP A 71 -5.71 -5.10 14.05
C ASP A 71 -4.42 -5.73 13.49
N GLU A 72 -4.02 -6.90 14.01
CA GLU A 72 -2.90 -7.66 13.51
C GLU A 72 -3.18 -9.15 13.76
N GLY A 73 -4.14 -9.72 13.05
CA GLY A 73 -4.52 -11.12 13.26
C GLY A 73 -3.46 -12.13 12.77
N ILE A 74 -3.73 -13.41 12.98
CA ILE A 74 -2.94 -14.48 12.36
C ILE A 74 -3.08 -14.48 10.83
N GLU A 75 -4.27 -14.15 10.31
CA GLU A 75 -4.51 -14.01 8.88
C GLU A 75 -3.70 -12.86 8.28
N ASP A 76 -3.68 -11.69 8.93
CA ASP A 76 -2.81 -10.57 8.54
C ASP A 76 -1.34 -10.97 8.53
N THR A 77 -0.91 -11.75 9.52
CA THR A 77 0.47 -12.26 9.62
C THR A 77 0.84 -13.12 8.41
N LEU A 78 -0.07 -14.01 7.97
CA LEU A 78 0.14 -14.88 6.80
C LEU A 78 0.14 -14.07 5.49
N ILE A 79 -0.79 -13.13 5.35
CA ILE A 79 -0.85 -12.20 4.22
C ILE A 79 0.43 -11.37 4.13
N ASP A 80 0.92 -10.84 5.25
CA ASP A 80 2.16 -10.07 5.34
C ASP A 80 3.37 -10.84 4.89
N MET A 81 3.51 -12.07 5.38
CA MET A 81 4.61 -12.95 5.02
C MET A 81 4.63 -13.23 3.52
N SER A 82 3.45 -13.52 2.95
CA SER A 82 3.30 -13.77 1.51
C SER A 82 3.59 -12.52 0.69
N ASN A 83 3.08 -11.36 1.10
CA ASN A 83 3.32 -10.08 0.45
C ASN A 83 4.81 -9.67 0.46
N HIS A 84 5.52 -9.84 1.57
CA HIS A 84 6.96 -9.57 1.61
C HIS A 84 7.77 -10.54 0.72
N SER A 85 7.28 -11.77 0.53
CA SER A 85 7.87 -12.72 -0.41
C SER A 85 7.68 -12.26 -1.86
N ASP A 86 6.52 -11.72 -2.19
CA ASP A 86 6.25 -11.13 -3.51
C ASP A 86 7.15 -9.90 -3.77
N ILE A 87 7.34 -9.02 -2.78
CA ILE A 87 8.29 -7.90 -2.87
C ILE A 87 9.71 -8.39 -3.11
N ALA A 88 10.15 -9.41 -2.37
CA ALA A 88 11.49 -10.00 -2.57
C ALA A 88 11.66 -10.55 -4.00
N LEU A 89 10.62 -11.16 -4.56
CA LEU A 89 10.62 -11.62 -5.95
C LEU A 89 10.67 -10.46 -6.94
N MET A 90 9.94 -9.37 -6.69
CA MET A 90 10.01 -8.15 -7.50
C MET A 90 11.40 -7.52 -7.47
N LEU A 91 12.05 -7.43 -6.31
CA LEU A 91 13.44 -6.98 -6.18
C LEU A 91 14.39 -7.86 -7.00
N ARG A 92 14.25 -9.19 -6.90
CA ARG A 92 15.05 -10.15 -7.67
C ARG A 92 14.87 -10.02 -9.18
N ARG A 93 13.69 -9.58 -9.63
CA ARG A 93 13.34 -9.38 -11.04
C ARG A 93 13.55 -7.94 -11.54
N GLY A 94 13.92 -7.00 -10.65
CA GLY A 94 14.04 -5.59 -10.98
C GLY A 94 12.70 -4.89 -11.26
N TRP A 95 11.59 -5.42 -10.72
CA TRP A 95 10.24 -4.88 -10.89
C TRP A 95 9.82 -3.95 -9.76
N TRP A 96 10.58 -3.92 -8.66
CA TRP A 96 10.32 -2.99 -7.58
C TRP A 96 10.55 -1.55 -8.05
N GLY A 97 9.63 -0.65 -7.69
CA GLY A 97 9.67 0.75 -8.12
C GLY A 97 8.94 1.05 -9.43
N LEU A 98 8.33 0.05 -10.09
CA LEU A 98 7.41 0.29 -11.19
C LEU A 98 6.24 1.19 -10.72
N PRO A 99 5.72 2.07 -11.62
CA PRO A 99 4.59 2.93 -11.28
C PRO A 99 3.34 2.08 -10.99
N MET A 100 2.53 2.56 -10.05
CA MET A 100 1.20 2.00 -9.81
C MET A 100 0.29 2.34 -11.01
N GLU A 101 -0.60 1.42 -11.37
CA GLU A 101 -1.65 1.71 -12.36
C GLU A 101 -2.46 2.95 -11.94
N GLU A 102 -2.71 3.84 -12.90
CA GLU A 102 -3.61 4.96 -12.68
C GLU A 102 -5.03 4.42 -12.49
N VAL A 103 -5.66 4.75 -11.36
CA VAL A 103 -7.09 4.48 -11.21
C VAL A 103 -7.80 5.44 -12.15
N PRO A 104 -8.56 4.96 -13.16
CA PRO A 104 -9.33 5.86 -14.02
C PRO A 104 -10.25 6.67 -13.12
N VAL A 105 -10.16 8.00 -13.20
CA VAL A 105 -11.18 8.86 -12.60
C VAL A 105 -12.45 8.62 -13.39
N ILE A 106 -13.32 7.75 -12.88
CA ILE A 106 -14.67 7.63 -13.42
C ILE A 106 -15.34 8.96 -13.09
N MET A 107 -15.44 9.85 -14.08
CA MET A 107 -16.19 11.10 -13.96
C MET A 107 -17.69 10.81 -13.97
N ASP A 108 -18.19 10.20 -12.89
CA ASP A 108 -19.61 10.04 -12.65
C ASP A 108 -20.16 11.31 -12.00
N GLY A 109 -20.50 12.31 -12.81
CA GLY A 109 -21.27 13.48 -12.36
C GLY A 109 -20.94 14.78 -13.09
N PRO A 110 -21.92 15.69 -13.26
CA PRO A 110 -21.75 16.88 -14.08
C PRO A 110 -20.80 17.86 -13.38
N TYR A 111 -19.59 17.94 -13.92
CA TYR A 111 -18.66 19.07 -13.88
C TYR A 111 -18.86 20.04 -12.69
N ASP A 112 -18.28 19.74 -11.53
CA ASP A 112 -18.06 20.75 -10.50
C ASP A 112 -16.86 21.61 -10.91
N THR A 113 -17.13 22.76 -11.53
CA THR A 113 -16.14 23.74 -12.00
C THR A 113 -15.50 24.56 -10.88
N ARG A 114 -15.74 24.23 -9.62
CA ARG A 114 -15.10 24.95 -8.54
C ARG A 114 -13.61 24.60 -8.53
N GLU A 115 -12.80 25.52 -9.03
CA GLU A 115 -11.35 25.50 -8.85
C GLU A 115 -11.03 25.12 -7.40
N PRO A 116 -10.06 24.23 -7.15
CA PRO A 116 -9.62 24.00 -5.79
C PRO A 116 -9.11 25.34 -5.25
N GLU A 117 -9.83 25.91 -4.28
CA GLU A 117 -9.46 27.15 -3.63
C GLU A 117 -8.00 27.02 -3.21
N ARG A 118 -7.13 27.84 -3.83
CA ARG A 118 -5.73 27.96 -3.42
C ARG A 118 -5.76 28.31 -1.95
N LYS A 119 -5.40 27.36 -1.10
CA LYS A 119 -5.27 27.58 0.35
C LYS A 119 -4.07 28.49 0.56
N CYS A 120 -4.30 29.80 0.41
CA CYS A 120 -3.35 30.84 0.73
C CYS A 120 -3.02 30.66 2.22
N CYS A 121 -1.74 30.51 2.54
CA CYS A 121 -1.25 30.32 3.89
C CYS A 121 -1.85 31.39 4.80
N SER A 122 -2.75 30.99 5.70
CA SER A 122 -3.41 31.87 6.65
C SER A 122 -2.44 32.24 7.77
N ASN A 123 -1.53 33.18 7.50
CA ASN A 123 -0.79 33.85 8.57
C ASN A 123 -0.64 35.35 8.28
N PRO A 124 -1.39 36.23 8.98
CA PRO A 124 -1.52 37.66 8.62
C PRO A 124 -0.35 38.55 9.09
N LYS A 125 0.89 38.06 9.16
CA LYS A 125 2.01 38.83 9.76
C LYS A 125 3.36 38.84 9.02
N THR A 126 3.42 38.49 7.74
CA THR A 126 4.66 38.65 6.96
C THR A 126 4.34 39.14 5.55
N THR A 127 4.48 40.45 5.32
CA THR A 127 4.51 41.05 3.99
C THR A 127 5.88 40.79 3.36
N ASP A 128 6.19 39.53 3.07
CA ASP A 128 7.41 39.15 2.35
C ASP A 128 7.04 38.67 0.93
N PRO A 129 7.36 39.45 -0.12
CA PRO A 129 7.06 39.10 -1.51
C PRO A 129 7.83 37.87 -2.03
N SER A 130 8.77 37.30 -1.25
CA SER A 130 9.62 36.19 -1.70
C SER A 130 8.95 34.81 -1.68
N CYS A 131 7.75 34.66 -1.09
CA CYS A 131 7.15 33.36 -0.84
C CYS A 131 6.32 32.78 -2.03
N CYS A 132 6.14 33.55 -3.10
CA CYS A 132 5.46 33.12 -4.32
C CYS A 132 6.48 33.00 -5.47
N GLY A 133 7.27 31.93 -5.46
CA GLY A 133 8.14 31.60 -6.59
C GLY A 133 7.31 31.15 -7.80
N ASP A 134 7.18 32.03 -8.79
CA ASP A 134 6.73 31.73 -10.15
C ASP A 134 7.70 30.72 -10.80
N VAL A 135 7.27 29.47 -10.99
CA VAL A 135 7.94 28.58 -11.95
C VAL A 135 7.23 28.73 -13.29
N ARG A 136 7.53 29.83 -13.99
CA ARG A 136 7.35 29.91 -15.45
C ARG A 136 8.69 29.68 -16.10
N GLU A 137 8.74 28.65 -16.95
CA GLU A 137 9.59 28.51 -18.13
C GLU A 137 10.84 29.38 -18.15
N ARG A 138 11.99 28.74 -17.93
CA ARG A 138 13.19 29.01 -18.73
C ARG A 138 14.22 27.88 -18.60
N ASP A 139 14.76 27.57 -19.76
CA ASP A 139 16.07 26.96 -20.00
C ASP A 139 16.14 25.44 -20.14
N LEU A 140 15.86 25.01 -21.38
CA LEU A 140 16.78 24.22 -22.20
C LEU A 140 18.25 24.40 -21.76
N ARG A 141 18.86 23.34 -21.19
CA ARG A 141 20.25 22.91 -21.41
C ARG A 141 20.49 21.55 -20.78
#